data_AF-A0A6B2UJA1-F1
#
_entry.id   AF-A0A6B2UJA1-F1
#
_cell.length_a   1.000
_cell.length_b   1.000
_cell.length_c   1.000
_cell.angle_alpha   90.00
_cell.angle_beta   90.00
_cell.angle_gamma   90.00
#
_symmetry.space_group_name_H-M   'P 1'
#
loop_
_entity.id
_entity.type
_entity.pdbx_description
1 polymer ?
#
loop_
_entity_poly.entity_id
_entity_poly.type
_entity_poly.pdbx_seq_one_letter_code
_entity_poly.pdbx_strand_id
1 'polypeptide(L)' 'MEAQPLHWLRSSYSGQGGDCVEVAANVAPLTGTVPLRDSKRPEGDVIAFGARAFVAFLGAVRQG' A
#
# COMPACT_ATOMS: atom_id res chain seq x y z
N MET A 1 10.80 4.43 -20.85
CA MET A 1 9.82 4.69 -19.78
C MET A 1 10.13 3.69 -18.68
N GLU A 2 11.09 4.02 -17.81
CA GLU A 2 11.42 3.16 -16.67
C GLU A 2 10.25 3.23 -15.68
N ALA A 3 9.70 2.08 -15.34
CA ALA A 3 8.77 1.99 -14.23
C ALA A 3 9.55 2.36 -12.96
N GLN A 4 9.08 3.37 -12.22
CA GLN A 4 9.65 3.66 -10.92
C GLN A 4 9.55 2.41 -10.04
N PRO A 5 10.64 2.00 -9.35
CA PRO A 5 10.60 0.85 -8.46
C PRO A 5 9.58 1.07 -7.34
N LEU A 6 8.85 0.02 -6.97
CA LEU A 6 7.92 0.07 -5.86
C LEU A 6 8.70 0.18 -4.55
N HIS A 7 8.47 1.25 -3.79
CA HIS A 7 9.08 1.44 -2.47
C HIS A 7 8.07 1.01 -1.41
N TRP A 8 8.21 -0.22 -0.93
CA TRP A 8 7.32 -0.80 0.08
C TRP A 8 7.54 -0.15 1.45
N LEU A 9 6.50 0.50 1.95
CA LEU A 9 6.46 1.14 3.26
C LEU A 9 5.63 0.28 4.21
N ARG A 10 6.21 0.00 5.38
CA ARG A 10 5.54 -0.64 6.51
C ARG A 10 5.14 0.42 7.54
N SER A 11 3.98 0.27 8.16
CA SER A 11 3.51 1.16 9.22
C SER A 11 4.43 1.07 10.45
N SER A 12 4.76 2.19 11.11
CA SER A 12 5.56 2.17 12.35
C SER A 12 4.81 1.63 13.57
N TYR A 13 3.49 1.48 13.47
CA TYR A 13 2.66 0.80 14.47
C TYR A 13 2.77 -0.74 14.35
N SER A 14 3.60 -1.22 13.42
CA SER A 14 3.82 -2.63 13.19
C SER A 14 4.65 -3.27 14.32
N GLY A 15 3.98 -3.97 15.23
CA GLY A 15 4.61 -4.67 16.36
C GLY A 15 4.84 -6.16 16.11
N GLN A 16 5.20 -6.90 17.16
CA GLN A 16 5.40 -8.37 17.14
C GLN A 16 4.11 -9.18 16.86
N GLY A 17 2.99 -8.53 16.55
CA GLY A 17 1.67 -9.13 16.31
C GLY A 17 1.37 -9.50 14.85
N GLY A 18 2.26 -9.17 13.90
CA GLY A 18 2.14 -9.60 12.51
C GLY A 18 1.42 -8.59 11.62
N ASP A 19 2.18 -7.65 11.07
CA ASP A 19 1.67 -6.60 10.21
C ASP A 19 1.62 -7.03 8.76
N CYS A 20 0.42 -7.42 8.34
CA CYS A 20 0.16 -8.17 7.12
C CYS A 20 0.03 -7.31 5.86
N VAL A 21 0.39 -6.02 5.87
CA VAL A 21 0.23 -5.14 4.69
C VAL A 21 1.39 -4.17 4.53
N GLU A 22 1.93 -4.10 3.32
CA GLU A 22 2.90 -3.09 2.86
C GLU A 22 2.28 -2.28 1.71
N VAL A 23 2.63 -1.00 1.62
CA VAL A 23 2.08 -0.07 0.62
C VAL A 23 3.20 0.60 -0.19
N ALA A 24 3.00 0.79 -1.49
CA ALA A 24 3.96 1.48 -2.37
C ALA A 24 3.37 2.79 -2.92
N ALA A 25 3.17 3.79 -2.07
CA ALA A 25 2.53 5.04 -2.47
C ALA A 25 3.37 5.94 -3.39
N ASN A 26 4.68 5.68 -3.52
CA ASN A 26 5.61 6.49 -4.32
C ASN A 26 5.27 6.50 -5.82
N VAL A 27 4.62 5.45 -6.32
CA VAL A 27 4.24 5.36 -7.74
C VAL A 27 2.88 5.97 -8.06
N ALA A 28 2.06 6.28 -7.04
CA ALA A 28 0.71 6.79 -7.21
C ALA A 28 0.61 8.06 -8.08
N PRO A 29 1.54 9.03 -8.02
CA PRO A 29 1.49 10.20 -8.92
C PRO A 29 1.65 9.84 -10.40
N LEU A 30 2.32 8.73 -10.73
CA LEU A 30 2.53 8.31 -12.12
C LEU A 30 1.50 7.28 -12.60
N THR A 31 1.10 6.34 -11.74
CA THR A 31 0.23 5.23 -12.13
C THR A 31 -1.24 5.47 -11.80
N GLY A 32 -1.55 6.47 -10.97
CA GLY A 32 -2.89 6.68 -10.42
C GLY A 32 -3.32 5.61 -9.41
N THR A 33 -2.42 4.70 -9.03
CA THR A 33 -2.70 3.57 -8.15
C THR A 33 -1.72 3.47 -6.99
N VAL A 34 -2.20 2.94 -5.86
CA VAL A 34 -1.44 2.60 -4.67
C VAL A 34 -1.41 1.08 -4.57
N PRO A 35 -0.28 0.43 -4.86
CA PRO A 35 -0.11 -1.01 -4.68
C PRO A 35 -0.04 -1.37 -3.19
N LEU A 36 -0.78 -2.40 -2.80
CA LEU A 36 -0.80 -3.02 -1.48
C LEU A 36 -0.42 -4.49 -1.63
N ARG A 37 0.38 -5.04 -0.71
CA ARG A 37 0.66 -6.47 -0.68
C ARG A 37 0.71 -7.00 0.75
N ASP A 38 0.60 -8.33 0.87
CA ASP A 38 0.82 -9.01 2.13
C ASP A 38 2.32 -9.10 2.44
N SER A 39 2.75 -8.51 3.55
CA SER A 39 4.15 -8.55 3.98
C SER A 39 4.65 -9.98 4.25
N LYS A 40 3.75 -10.91 4.62
CA LYS A 40 4.05 -12.32 4.88
C LYS A 40 4.16 -13.13 3.59
N ARG A 41 3.64 -12.59 2.48
CA ARG A 41 3.71 -13.20 1.14
C ARG A 41 4.18 -12.14 0.14
N PRO A 42 5.46 -11.73 0.19
CA PRO A 42 6.00 -10.67 -0.64
C PRO A 42 5.98 -10.99 -2.14
N GLU A 43 5.99 -12.29 -2.49
CA GLU A 43 5.84 -12.84 -3.85
C GLU A 43 4.38 -13.09 -4.24
N GLY A 44 3.44 -12.81 -3.34
CA GLY A 44 2.01 -12.97 -3.57
C GLY A 44 1.41 -11.82 -4.38
N ASP A 45 0.11 -11.91 -4.60
CA ASP A 45 -0.63 -10.93 -5.40
C ASP A 45 -0.56 -9.52 -4.79
N VAL A 46 -0.43 -8.53 -5.67
CA VAL A 46 -0.45 -7.11 -5.35
C VAL A 46 -1.81 -6.54 -5.72
N ILE A 47 -2.48 -5.92 -4.75
CA ILE A 47 -3.75 -5.23 -4.96
C ILE A 47 -3.45 -3.77 -5.31
N ALA A 48 -3.83 -3.33 -6.51
CA ALA A 48 -3.66 -1.94 -6.92
C ALA A 48 -4.94 -1.12 -6.65
N PHE A 49 -4.95 -0.34 -5.56
CA PHE A 49 -6.04 0.58 -5.27
C PHE A 49 -5.93 1.85 -6.12
N GLY A 50 -7.03 2.39 -6.62
CA GLY A 50 -7.01 3.75 -7.18
C GLY A 50 -6.63 4.78 -6.10
N ALA A 51 -5.76 5.74 -6.41
CA ALA A 51 -5.22 6.67 -5.41
C ALA A 51 -6.32 7.44 -4.65
N ARG A 52 -7.37 7.89 -5.35
CA ARG A 52 -8.53 8.54 -4.72
C ARG A 52 -9.32 7.60 -3.81
N ALA A 53 -9.52 6.36 -4.25
CA ALA A 53 -10.22 5.35 -3.46
C ALA A 53 -9.43 4.99 -2.19
N PHE A 54 -8.10 4.92 -2.29
CA PHE A 54 -7.23 4.67 -1.15
C PHE A 54 -7.32 5.79 -0.10
N VAL A 55 -7.33 7.05 -0.52
CA VAL A 55 -7.53 8.20 0.39
C VAL A 55 -8.91 8.15 1.06
N ALA A 56 -9.97 7.89 0.29
CA ALA A 56 -11.32 7.77 0.83
C ALA A 56 -11.43 6.61 1.84
N PHE A 57 -10.82 5.46 1.52
CA PHE A 57 -10.74 4.30 2.41
C PHE A 57 -10.03 4.65 3.73
N LEU A 58 -8.86 5.29 3.68
CA LEU A 58 -8.16 5.73 4.90
C LEU A 58 -8.99 6.72 5.71
N GLY A 59 -9.74 7.61 5.05
CA GLY A 59 -10.68 8.52 5.70
C GLY A 59 -11.76 7.76 6.46
N ALA A 60 -12.38 6.75 5.84
CA ALA A 60 -13.40 5.93 6.47
C ALA A 60 -12.84 5.11 7.65
N VAL A 61 -11.71 4.43 7.48
CA VAL A 61 -11.08 3.60 8.54
C VAL A 61 -10.68 4.44 9.76
N ARG A 62 -10.28 5.70 9.56
CA ARG A 62 -9.95 6.61 10.68
C ARG A 62 -11.18 7.04 11.49
N GLN A 63 -12.39 6.90 10.97
CA GLN A 63 -13.63 7.31 11.62
C GLN A 63 -14.31 6.19 12.43
N GLY A 64 -13.87 4.92 12.28
CA GLY A 64 -14.37 3.77 13.06
C GLY A 64 -15.02 2.70 12.21
#